data_AF-A0A7X1FAM1-F1
#
_entry.id   AF-A0A7X1FAM1-F1
#
_cell.length_a   1.000
_cell.length_b   1.000
_cell.length_c   1.000
_cell.angle_alpha   90.00
_cell.angle_beta   90.00
_cell.angle_gamma   90.00
#
_symmetry.space_group_name_H-M   'P 1'
#
loop_
_entity.id
_entity.type
_entity.pdbx_description
1 polymer ?
#
loop_
_entity_poly.entity_id
_entity_poly.type
_entity_poly.pdbx_seq_one_letter_code
_entity_poly.pdbx_strand_id
1 'polypeptide(L)'
;MRLDPEVRHKLQEAAKQAERSFPADLEARIVATCDLDHQGVELLRAIASEIALIQKMTSSRWHRKLKAWAAVAEMLRLGPIHDFNPDQPQNDDHVITAFKTLEAVERDRSELVDRLADMGIAARQDPDKPPVGEAGIARLPDPTRSSTRLLCQKLDDEAQQAQALALLEEIIQLDAQVRKAHAAFNGALRPYLDETNAGRKIYRDYLRKEAARKRSLGEPYNILHLTEVEP
;
A
#
# COMPACT_ATOMS: atom_id res chain seq x y z
N MET A 1 -15.14 30.71 -5.86
CA MET A 1 -15.22 29.24 -5.71
C MET A 1 -15.99 28.67 -6.90
N ARG A 2 -15.40 27.78 -7.71
CA ARG A 2 -16.10 27.16 -8.84
C ARG A 2 -16.63 25.81 -8.36
N LEU A 3 -17.92 25.77 -8.08
CA LEU A 3 -18.64 24.55 -7.69
C LEU A 3 -18.89 23.68 -8.92
N ASP A 4 -18.89 22.36 -8.72
CA ASP A 4 -19.43 21.43 -9.71
C ASP A 4 -20.87 21.86 -10.07
N PRO A 5 -21.29 21.80 -11.35
CA PRO A 5 -22.61 22.27 -11.77
C PRO A 5 -23.78 21.61 -11.03
N GLU A 6 -23.69 20.31 -10.74
CA GLU A 6 -24.74 19.58 -10.01
C GLU A 6 -24.75 19.97 -8.53
N VAL A 7 -23.56 20.07 -7.93
CA VAL A 7 -23.43 20.53 -6.53
C VAL A 7 -23.93 21.96 -6.38
N ARG A 8 -23.61 22.83 -7.34
CA ARG A 8 -24.10 24.22 -7.39
C ARG A 8 -25.62 24.26 -7.48
N HIS A 9 -26.22 23.45 -8.35
CA HIS A 9 -27.67 23.40 -8.50
C HIS A 9 -28.35 22.99 -7.19
N LYS A 10 -27.90 21.89 -6.58
CA LYS A 10 -28.43 21.40 -5.29
C LYS A 10 -28.32 22.45 -4.19
N LEU A 11 -27.18 23.13 -4.10
CA LEU A 11 -26.97 24.19 -3.10
C LEU A 11 -27.82 25.44 -3.40
N GLN A 12 -28.05 25.78 -4.67
CA GLN A 12 -28.93 26.91 -5.05
C GLN A 12 -30.40 26.62 -4.75
N GLU A 13 -30.87 25.39 -4.95
CA GLU A 13 -32.23 24.98 -4.58
C GLU A 13 -32.41 24.98 -3.06
N ALA A 14 -31.44 24.46 -2.33
CA ALA A 14 -31.47 24.46 -0.87
C ALA A 14 -31.45 25.89 -0.27
N ALA A 15 -30.68 26.81 -0.87
CA ALA A 15 -30.67 28.22 -0.47
C ALA A 15 -32.03 28.91 -0.70
N LYS A 16 -32.70 28.59 -1.83
CA LYS A 16 -34.06 29.08 -2.10
C LYS A 16 -35.07 28.56 -1.08
N GLN A 17 -34.99 27.28 -0.71
CA GLN A 17 -35.85 26.67 0.32
C GLN A 17 -35.62 27.28 1.71
N ALA A 18 -34.39 27.70 2.01
CA ALA A 18 -34.03 28.36 3.26
C ALA A 18 -34.27 29.88 3.25
N GLU A 19 -34.84 30.43 2.16
CA GLU A 19 -35.06 31.88 1.95
C GLU A 19 -33.80 32.74 2.15
N ARG A 20 -32.64 32.18 1.82
CA ARG A 20 -31.34 32.86 1.93
C ARG A 20 -30.73 33.09 0.57
N SER A 21 -29.88 34.10 0.48
CA SER A 21 -29.02 34.26 -0.70
C SER A 21 -28.08 33.06 -0.79
N PHE A 22 -27.78 32.61 -2.01
CA PHE A 22 -26.89 31.48 -2.23
C PHE A 22 -25.54 31.58 -1.48
N PRO A 23 -24.85 32.75 -1.45
CA PRO A 23 -23.64 32.90 -0.65
C PRO A 23 -23.88 32.77 0.86
N ALA A 24 -24.95 33.37 1.40
CA ALA A 24 -25.24 33.33 2.83
C ALA A 24 -25.64 31.92 3.30
N ASP A 25 -26.38 31.16 2.49
CA ASP A 25 -26.71 29.77 2.81
C ASP A 25 -25.47 28.87 2.73
N LEU A 26 -24.60 29.10 1.76
CA LEU A 26 -23.33 28.38 1.63
C LEU A 26 -22.43 28.61 2.85
N GLU A 27 -22.27 29.86 3.30
CA GLU A 27 -21.51 30.20 4.51
C GLU A 27 -22.14 29.57 5.75
N ALA A 28 -23.46 29.69 5.92
CA ALA A 28 -24.16 29.08 7.05
C ALA A 28 -23.99 27.56 7.10
N ARG A 29 -23.99 26.88 5.93
CA ARG A 29 -23.73 25.44 5.84
C ARG A 29 -22.28 25.08 6.14
N ILE A 30 -21.30 25.85 5.65
CA ILE A 30 -19.89 25.61 5.96
C ILE A 30 -19.66 25.72 7.48
N VAL A 31 -20.24 26.75 8.11
CA VAL A 31 -20.19 26.94 9.57
C VAL A 31 -20.91 25.80 10.30
N ALA A 32 -22.13 25.45 9.88
CA ALA A 32 -22.94 24.41 10.54
C ALA A 32 -22.43 22.97 10.33
N THR A 33 -21.79 22.68 9.21
CA THR A 33 -21.35 21.31 8.86
C THR A 33 -19.96 21.02 9.39
N CYS A 34 -19.11 22.04 9.49
CA CYS A 34 -17.70 21.81 9.79
C CYS A 34 -17.28 22.28 11.19
N ASP A 35 -18.10 23.07 11.91
CA ASP A 35 -17.77 23.70 13.20
C ASP A 35 -16.32 24.23 13.24
N LEU A 36 -15.86 24.76 12.10
CA LEU A 36 -14.50 25.22 11.94
C LEU A 36 -14.41 26.65 12.45
N ASP A 37 -13.47 26.86 13.36
CA ASP A 37 -13.01 28.20 13.68
C ASP A 37 -12.24 28.82 12.50
N HIS A 38 -11.83 30.07 12.66
CA HIS A 38 -11.08 30.79 11.64
C HIS A 38 -9.78 30.05 11.24
N GLN A 39 -9.10 29.41 12.19
CA GLN A 39 -7.86 28.67 11.93
C GLN A 39 -8.12 27.42 11.08
N GLY A 40 -9.21 26.70 11.34
CA GLY A 40 -9.64 25.56 10.54
C GLY A 40 -9.93 25.94 9.08
N VAL A 41 -10.57 27.10 8.86
CA VAL A 41 -10.83 27.62 7.51
C VAL A 41 -9.52 28.00 6.79
N GLU A 42 -8.59 28.68 7.46
CA GLU A 42 -7.29 29.01 6.88
C GLU A 42 -6.46 27.75 6.56
N LEU A 43 -6.51 26.74 7.43
CA LEU A 43 -5.86 25.44 7.17
C LEU A 43 -6.44 24.77 5.91
N LEU A 44 -7.77 24.70 5.78
CA LEU A 44 -8.39 24.13 4.59
C LEU A 44 -8.03 24.90 3.31
N ARG A 45 -7.91 26.23 3.39
CA ARG A 45 -7.46 27.07 2.27
C ARG A 45 -6.01 26.76 1.89
N ALA A 46 -5.12 26.59 2.87
CA ALA A 46 -3.73 26.21 2.64
C ALA A 46 -3.65 24.82 1.97
N ILE A 47 -4.36 23.83 2.49
CA ILE A 47 -4.45 22.47 1.93
C ILE A 47 -4.97 22.52 0.48
N ALA A 48 -6.05 23.25 0.22
CA ALA A 48 -6.62 23.36 -1.13
C ALA A 48 -5.65 24.01 -2.12
N SER A 49 -4.90 25.02 -1.67
CA SER A 49 -3.89 25.71 -2.50
C SER A 49 -2.73 24.79 -2.85
N GLU A 50 -2.27 24.01 -1.87
CA GLU A 50 -1.19 23.03 -2.04
C GLU A 50 -1.62 21.88 -2.97
N ILE A 51 -2.86 21.38 -2.85
CA ILE A 51 -3.43 20.41 -3.81
C ILE A 51 -3.45 20.99 -5.22
N ALA A 52 -3.85 22.26 -5.39
CA ALA A 52 -3.87 22.90 -6.70
C ALA A 52 -2.45 23.04 -7.29
N LEU A 53 -1.43 23.26 -6.46
CA LEU A 53 -0.03 23.24 -6.88
C LEU A 53 0.39 21.84 -7.35
N ILE A 54 0.09 20.79 -6.57
CA ILE A 54 0.39 19.40 -6.93
C ILE A 54 -0.28 19.02 -8.26
N GLN A 55 -1.53 19.41 -8.48
CA GLN A 55 -2.25 19.15 -9.73
C GLN A 55 -1.60 19.85 -10.94
N LYS A 56 -1.02 21.03 -10.75
CA LYS A 56 -0.22 21.71 -11.80
C LYS A 56 1.08 20.96 -12.07
N MET A 57 1.80 20.54 -11.03
CA MET A 57 3.08 19.82 -11.16
C MET A 57 2.92 18.45 -11.83
N THR A 58 1.78 17.80 -11.62
CA THR A 58 1.48 16.47 -12.17
C THR A 58 0.63 16.51 -13.44
N SER A 59 0.21 17.71 -13.88
CA SER A 59 -0.67 17.94 -15.03
C SER A 59 -1.96 17.11 -15.00
N SER A 60 -2.46 16.80 -13.81
CA SER A 60 -3.59 15.87 -13.63
C SER A 60 -4.38 16.17 -12.36
N ARG A 61 -5.65 15.81 -12.35
CA ARG A 61 -6.47 15.88 -11.12
C ARG A 61 -6.11 14.71 -10.21
N TRP A 62 -5.84 14.98 -8.93
CA TRP A 62 -5.50 13.97 -7.93
C TRP A 62 -6.49 12.78 -7.91
N HIS A 63 -7.80 13.03 -7.93
CA HIS A 63 -8.83 11.96 -7.90
C HIS A 63 -8.98 11.19 -9.23
N ARG A 64 -8.13 11.43 -10.24
CA ARG A 64 -8.21 10.74 -11.54
C ARG A 64 -6.96 9.95 -11.90
N LYS A 65 -5.82 10.26 -11.29
CA LYS A 65 -4.52 9.69 -11.67
C LYS A 65 -3.73 9.36 -10.43
N LEU A 66 -3.24 8.11 -10.36
CA LEU A 66 -2.53 7.55 -9.23
C LEU A 66 -1.31 8.39 -8.85
N LYS A 67 -0.49 8.79 -9.82
CA LYS A 67 0.64 9.70 -9.61
C LYS A 67 0.26 11.02 -8.91
N ALA A 68 -0.84 11.65 -9.33
CA ALA A 68 -1.29 12.92 -8.75
C ALA A 68 -1.89 12.72 -7.35
N TRP A 69 -2.67 11.64 -7.15
CA TRP A 69 -3.14 11.23 -5.84
C TRP A 69 -1.98 10.95 -4.88
N ALA A 70 -0.95 10.23 -5.31
CA ALA A 70 0.16 9.83 -4.45
C ALA A 70 0.98 11.02 -3.95
N ALA A 71 1.11 12.08 -4.76
CA ALA A 71 1.69 13.35 -4.34
C ALA A 71 0.84 14.05 -3.26
N VAL A 72 -0.49 14.06 -3.40
CA VAL A 72 -1.40 14.59 -2.38
C VAL A 72 -1.40 13.71 -1.12
N ALA A 73 -1.30 12.39 -1.28
CA ALA A 73 -1.22 11.45 -0.16
C ALA A 73 0.08 11.61 0.64
N GLU A 74 1.19 11.96 -0.03
CA GLU A 74 2.44 12.33 0.64
C GLU A 74 2.28 13.60 1.50
N MET A 75 1.59 14.61 0.96
CA MET A 75 1.30 15.85 1.68
C MET A 75 0.44 15.63 2.93
N LEU A 76 -0.61 14.81 2.81
CA LEU A 76 -1.56 14.50 3.88
C LEU A 76 -1.22 13.20 4.61
N ARG A 77 0.08 12.86 4.72
CA ARG A 77 0.57 11.57 5.20
C ARG A 77 -0.23 11.03 6.40
N LEU A 78 -0.72 9.78 6.29
CA LEU A 78 -1.56 9.10 7.30
C LEU A 78 -2.98 9.69 7.47
N GLY A 79 -3.44 10.54 6.56
CA GLY A 79 -4.80 11.09 6.55
C GLY A 79 -5.81 10.25 5.75
N PRO A 80 -7.09 10.67 5.73
CA PRO A 80 -8.18 9.94 5.06
C PRO A 80 -8.06 9.88 3.53
N ILE A 81 -7.11 10.60 2.94
CA ILE A 81 -6.82 10.57 1.50
C ILE A 81 -6.52 9.15 0.98
N HIS A 82 -6.07 8.25 1.86
CA HIS A 82 -5.78 6.86 1.50
C HIS A 82 -7.02 6.10 1.01
N ASP A 83 -8.21 6.46 1.49
CA ASP A 83 -9.48 5.84 1.07
C ASP A 83 -9.93 6.29 -0.32
N PHE A 84 -9.33 7.36 -0.86
CA PHE A 84 -9.67 7.97 -2.15
C PHE A 84 -8.65 7.65 -3.24
N ASN A 85 -7.91 6.54 -3.12
CA ASN A 85 -7.02 6.09 -4.18
C ASN A 85 -7.81 5.83 -5.48
N PRO A 86 -7.54 6.58 -6.58
CA PRO A 86 -8.30 6.46 -7.82
C PRO A 86 -8.03 5.18 -8.61
N ASP A 87 -6.91 4.50 -8.33
CA ASP A 87 -6.49 3.31 -9.08
C ASP A 87 -5.91 2.28 -8.11
N GLN A 88 -6.75 1.29 -7.81
CA GLN A 88 -6.52 0.31 -6.76
C GLN A 88 -6.14 -1.03 -7.39
N PRO A 89 -4.97 -1.61 -7.05
CA PRO A 89 -4.52 -2.89 -7.61
C PRO A 89 -5.53 -4.02 -7.41
N GLN A 90 -6.31 -3.99 -6.33
CA GLN A 90 -7.37 -4.97 -6.05
C GLN A 90 -8.55 -4.93 -7.03
N ASN A 91 -8.64 -3.92 -7.89
CA ASN A 91 -9.66 -3.81 -8.94
C ASN A 91 -9.11 -4.20 -10.33
N ASP A 92 -7.82 -4.53 -10.44
CA ASP A 92 -7.18 -4.95 -11.70
C ASP A 92 -7.21 -6.47 -11.83
N ASP A 93 -7.95 -6.98 -12.83
CA ASP A 93 -8.07 -8.41 -13.13
C ASP A 93 -6.72 -9.11 -13.30
N HIS A 94 -5.70 -8.43 -13.86
CA HIS A 94 -4.37 -8.98 -14.02
C HIS A 94 -3.66 -9.17 -12.68
N VAL A 95 -3.75 -8.18 -11.78
CA VAL A 95 -3.21 -8.26 -10.41
C VAL A 95 -3.94 -9.33 -9.60
N ILE A 96 -5.28 -9.36 -9.67
CA ILE A 96 -6.12 -10.36 -8.99
C ILE A 96 -5.75 -11.76 -9.46
N THR A 97 -5.58 -11.97 -10.77
CA THR A 97 -5.23 -13.28 -11.34
C THR A 97 -3.84 -13.73 -10.89
N ALA A 98 -2.86 -12.82 -10.89
CA ALA A 98 -1.52 -13.11 -10.39
C ALA A 98 -1.53 -13.45 -8.89
N PHE A 99 -2.32 -12.72 -8.09
CA PHE A 99 -2.49 -12.98 -6.66
C PHE A 99 -3.14 -14.35 -6.41
N LYS A 100 -4.24 -14.67 -7.08
CA LYS A 100 -4.91 -15.99 -6.96
C LYS A 100 -3.99 -17.14 -7.34
N THR A 101 -3.14 -16.94 -8.35
CA THR A 101 -2.13 -17.94 -8.74
C THR A 101 -1.11 -18.15 -7.62
N LEU A 102 -0.59 -17.06 -7.04
CA LEU A 102 0.32 -17.12 -5.91
C LEU A 102 -0.32 -17.82 -4.70
N GLU A 103 -1.54 -17.41 -4.34
CA GLU A 103 -2.29 -17.97 -3.22
C GLU A 103 -2.55 -19.48 -3.39
N ALA A 104 -2.93 -19.92 -4.60
CA ALA A 104 -3.14 -21.33 -4.89
C ALA A 104 -1.86 -22.16 -4.70
N VAL A 105 -0.73 -21.70 -5.26
CA VAL A 105 0.55 -22.44 -5.14
C VAL A 105 1.07 -22.43 -3.69
N GLU A 106 0.91 -21.32 -2.97
CA GLU A 106 1.24 -21.23 -1.54
C GLU A 106 0.40 -22.19 -0.69
N ARG A 107 -0.90 -22.30 -0.96
CA ARG A 107 -1.78 -23.26 -0.29
C ARG A 107 -1.34 -24.70 -0.55
N ASP A 108 -1.16 -25.06 -1.81
CA ASP A 108 -0.72 -26.41 -2.19
C ASP A 108 0.64 -26.74 -1.55
N ARG A 109 1.55 -25.76 -1.46
CA ARG A 109 2.83 -25.92 -0.76
C ARG A 109 2.63 -26.14 0.73
N SER A 110 1.76 -25.36 1.37
CA SER A 110 1.48 -25.46 2.80
C SER A 110 0.96 -26.84 3.16
N GLU A 111 0.01 -27.37 2.39
CA GLU A 111 -0.56 -28.70 2.62
C GLU A 111 0.52 -29.80 2.62
N LEU A 112 1.50 -29.73 1.71
CA LEU A 112 2.61 -30.69 1.69
C LEU A 112 3.60 -30.49 2.85
N VAL A 113 3.84 -29.24 3.25
CA VAL A 113 4.68 -28.93 4.42
C VAL A 113 4.04 -29.44 5.71
N ASP A 114 2.72 -29.31 5.85
CA ASP A 114 1.96 -29.82 6.99
C ASP A 114 2.03 -31.35 7.05
N ARG A 115 1.90 -32.03 5.89
CA ARG A 115 2.08 -33.48 5.81
C ARG A 115 3.50 -33.94 6.20
N LEU A 116 4.54 -33.17 5.85
CA LEU A 116 5.89 -33.47 6.35
C LEU A 116 6.01 -33.27 7.85
N ALA A 117 5.37 -32.23 8.39
CA ALA A 117 5.34 -31.97 9.82
C ALA A 117 4.64 -33.11 10.60
N ASP A 118 3.54 -33.65 10.07
CA ASP A 118 2.83 -34.81 10.63
C ASP A 118 3.71 -36.07 10.69
N MET A 119 4.70 -36.20 9.80
CA MET A 119 5.70 -37.27 9.81
C MET A 119 6.85 -37.03 10.80
N GLY A 120 6.72 -36.03 11.67
CA GLY A 120 7.77 -35.65 12.63
C GLY A 120 8.93 -34.87 12.00
N ILE A 121 8.84 -34.53 10.71
CA ILE A 121 9.79 -33.67 10.02
C ILE A 121 9.32 -32.24 10.22
N ALA A 122 9.44 -31.76 11.45
CA ALA A 122 9.27 -30.36 11.80
C ALA A 122 10.66 -29.76 12.10
N ALA A 123 11.01 -28.64 11.47
CA ALA A 123 12.09 -27.83 12.00
C ALA A 123 11.65 -27.32 13.37
N ARG A 124 12.20 -27.90 14.44
CA ARG A 124 12.10 -27.49 15.87
C ARG A 124 11.14 -26.32 16.10
N GLN A 125 9.90 -26.62 16.50
CA GLN A 125 9.16 -25.68 17.35
C GLN A 125 9.82 -25.73 18.73
N ASP A 126 10.47 -24.63 19.11
CA ASP A 126 10.98 -24.41 20.46
C ASP A 126 9.76 -24.17 21.38
N PRO A 127 9.43 -25.07 22.32
CA PRO A 127 8.18 -25.00 23.08
C PRO A 127 8.08 -23.77 24.01
N ASP A 128 9.21 -23.11 24.28
CA ASP A 128 9.29 -21.94 25.17
C ASP A 128 9.29 -20.59 24.43
N LYS A 129 9.13 -20.57 23.10
CA LYS A 129 9.07 -19.31 22.33
C LYS A 129 7.65 -19.06 21.81
N PRO A 130 7.14 -17.81 21.93
CA PRO A 130 5.91 -17.44 21.25
C PRO A 130 6.07 -17.64 19.74
N PRO A 131 5.00 -17.95 19.00
CA PRO A 131 5.05 -18.18 17.57
C PRO A 131 5.44 -16.88 16.86
N VAL A 132 6.75 -16.69 16.62
CA VAL A 132 7.25 -15.59 15.80
C VAL A 132 7.09 -16.00 14.33
N GLY A 133 5.86 -15.90 13.84
CA GLY A 133 5.49 -16.22 12.46
C GLY A 133 5.55 -17.72 12.13
N GLU A 134 4.96 -18.10 11.00
CA GLU A 134 4.93 -19.43 10.39
C GLU A 134 6.33 -19.93 9.97
N ALA A 135 7.32 -19.86 10.86
CA ALA A 135 8.72 -20.16 10.60
C ALA A 135 9.05 -21.63 10.89
N GLY A 136 8.29 -22.53 10.26
CA GLY A 136 8.71 -23.91 10.03
C GLY A 136 9.53 -24.04 8.74
N ILE A 137 9.69 -25.27 8.26
CA ILE A 137 10.33 -25.66 6.97
C ILE A 137 9.95 -24.76 5.78
N ALA A 138 8.81 -24.06 5.85
CA ALA A 138 8.32 -23.07 4.89
C ALA A 138 9.24 -21.87 4.61
N ARG A 139 10.16 -21.49 5.51
CA ARG A 139 11.04 -20.31 5.33
C ARG A 139 12.53 -20.61 5.14
N LEU A 140 12.92 -21.87 4.95
CA LEU A 140 14.33 -22.20 4.77
C LEU A 140 14.82 -21.59 3.43
N PRO A 141 15.84 -20.69 3.45
CA PRO A 141 16.34 -20.00 2.26
C PRO A 141 17.13 -20.92 1.31
N ASP A 142 17.01 -22.24 1.47
CA ASP A 142 17.73 -23.26 0.73
C ASP A 142 16.84 -23.84 -0.38
N PRO A 143 17.10 -23.51 -1.67
CA PRO A 143 16.35 -24.05 -2.80
C PRO A 143 16.37 -25.58 -2.89
N THR A 144 17.36 -26.22 -2.26
CA THR A 144 17.55 -27.67 -2.28
C THR A 144 16.99 -28.37 -1.04
N ARG A 145 16.53 -27.59 -0.06
CA ARG A 145 16.02 -28.05 1.25
C ARG A 145 16.90 -29.13 1.88
N SER A 146 18.22 -28.94 1.81
CA SER A 146 19.23 -29.91 2.23
C SER A 146 19.07 -30.34 3.70
N SER A 147 18.73 -29.42 4.59
CA SER A 147 18.44 -29.70 5.99
C SER A 147 17.20 -30.57 6.18
N THR A 148 16.12 -30.29 5.46
CA THR A 148 14.90 -31.11 5.48
C THR A 148 15.16 -32.49 4.89
N ARG A 149 15.95 -32.60 3.82
CA ARG A 149 16.34 -33.88 3.23
C ARG A 149 17.07 -34.78 4.23
N LEU A 150 17.96 -34.21 5.04
CA LEU A 150 18.65 -34.94 6.12
C LEU A 150 17.68 -35.42 7.21
N LEU A 151 16.61 -34.66 7.49
CA LEU A 151 15.58 -35.10 8.44
C LEU A 151 14.75 -36.26 7.89
N CYS A 152 14.36 -36.19 6.60
CA CYS A 152 13.66 -37.30 5.95
C CYS A 152 14.49 -38.59 5.98
N GLN A 153 15.80 -38.49 5.74
CA GLN A 153 16.72 -39.64 5.74
C GLN A 153 16.95 -40.28 7.12
N LYS A 154 16.57 -39.60 8.20
CA LYS A 154 16.72 -40.10 9.58
C LYS A 154 15.46 -40.79 10.11
N LEU A 155 14.43 -40.93 9.28
CA LEU A 155 13.26 -41.73 9.64
C LEU A 155 13.65 -43.21 9.69
N ASP A 156 13.26 -43.88 10.78
CA ASP A 156 13.60 -45.29 11.02
C ASP A 156 12.80 -46.26 10.14
N ASP A 157 11.61 -45.84 9.69
CA ASP A 157 10.73 -46.61 8.81
C ASP A 157 11.05 -46.28 7.34
N GLU A 158 11.54 -47.27 6.58
CA GLU A 158 11.91 -47.13 5.16
C GLU A 158 10.73 -46.66 4.28
N ALA A 159 9.49 -47.06 4.59
CA ALA A 159 8.32 -46.64 3.85
C ALA A 159 7.97 -45.17 4.13
N GLN A 160 8.06 -44.75 5.40
CA GLN A 160 7.88 -43.34 5.77
C GLN A 160 9.02 -42.47 5.23
N GLN A 161 10.26 -42.96 5.25
CA GLN A 161 11.41 -42.30 4.66
C GLN A 161 11.19 -42.04 3.16
N ALA A 162 10.78 -43.05 2.40
CA ALA A 162 10.51 -42.93 0.97
C ALA A 162 9.37 -41.92 0.70
N GLN A 163 8.29 -41.99 1.49
CA GLN A 163 7.16 -41.06 1.38
C GLN A 163 7.59 -39.61 1.70
N ALA A 164 8.38 -39.39 2.75
CA ALA A 164 8.86 -38.07 3.13
C ALA A 164 9.80 -37.46 2.07
N LEU A 165 10.65 -38.28 1.45
CA LEU A 165 11.51 -37.82 0.37
C LEU A 165 10.72 -37.45 -0.89
N ALA A 166 9.66 -38.20 -1.21
CA ALA A 166 8.76 -37.86 -2.31
C ALA A 166 8.03 -36.54 -2.07
N LEU A 167 7.46 -36.34 -0.89
CA LEU A 167 6.81 -35.08 -0.49
C LEU A 167 7.79 -33.90 -0.54
N LEU A 168 9.03 -34.09 -0.08
CA LEU A 168 10.04 -33.05 -0.13
C LEU A 168 10.35 -32.61 -1.58
N GLU A 169 10.42 -33.56 -2.51
CA GLU A 169 10.68 -33.24 -3.91
C GLU A 169 9.52 -32.47 -4.55
N GLU A 170 8.27 -32.86 -4.25
CA GLU A 170 7.08 -32.10 -4.66
C GLU A 170 7.10 -30.67 -4.11
N ILE A 171 7.49 -30.49 -2.85
CA ILE A 171 7.61 -29.15 -2.25
C ILE A 171 8.72 -28.33 -2.93
N ILE A 172 9.86 -28.92 -3.29
CA ILE A 172 10.92 -28.23 -4.03
C ILE A 172 10.40 -27.73 -5.39
N GLN A 173 9.56 -28.52 -6.08
CA GLN A 173 8.92 -28.08 -7.32
C GLN A 173 7.95 -26.92 -7.06
N LEU A 174 7.14 -26.98 -5.99
CA LEU A 174 6.24 -25.90 -5.61
C LEU A 174 7.00 -24.64 -5.19
N ASP A 175 8.15 -24.72 -4.53
CA ASP A 175 8.99 -23.54 -4.21
C ASP A 175 9.43 -22.79 -5.47
N ALA A 176 9.77 -23.52 -6.54
CA ALA A 176 10.08 -22.89 -7.83
C ALA A 176 8.85 -22.19 -8.42
N GLN A 177 7.67 -22.79 -8.32
CA GLN A 177 6.41 -22.19 -8.77
C GLN A 177 6.01 -20.97 -7.93
N VAL A 178 6.17 -21.03 -6.60
CA VAL A 178 5.96 -19.91 -5.68
C VAL A 178 6.85 -18.74 -6.07
N ARG A 179 8.15 -18.96 -6.30
CA ARG A 179 9.06 -17.88 -6.74
C ARG A 179 8.61 -17.24 -8.04
N LYS A 180 8.16 -18.05 -9.01
CA LYS A 180 7.64 -17.56 -10.29
C LYS A 180 6.35 -16.77 -10.10
N ALA A 181 5.41 -17.27 -9.29
CA ALA A 181 4.14 -16.62 -9.01
C ALA A 181 4.34 -15.30 -8.23
N HIS A 182 5.24 -15.28 -7.25
CA HIS A 182 5.65 -14.05 -6.57
C HIS A 182 6.25 -13.03 -7.53
N ALA A 183 7.14 -13.45 -8.43
CA ALA A 183 7.72 -12.55 -9.44
C ALA A 183 6.63 -12.00 -10.37
N ALA A 184 5.66 -12.81 -10.79
CA ALA A 184 4.53 -12.38 -11.61
C ALA A 184 3.63 -11.39 -10.86
N PHE A 185 3.28 -11.67 -9.60
CA PHE A 185 2.48 -10.78 -8.75
C PHE A 185 3.19 -9.44 -8.50
N ASN A 186 4.48 -9.47 -8.15
CA ASN A 186 5.28 -8.25 -7.99
C ASN A 186 5.41 -7.47 -9.30
N GLY A 187 5.53 -8.18 -10.44
CA GLY A 187 5.51 -7.58 -11.77
C GLY A 187 4.18 -6.91 -12.09
N ALA A 188 3.05 -7.52 -11.72
CA ALA A 188 1.71 -6.95 -11.90
C ALA A 188 1.49 -5.70 -11.02
N LEU A 189 2.01 -5.69 -9.79
CA LEU A 189 1.94 -4.53 -8.90
C LEU A 189 2.89 -3.38 -9.31
N ARG A 190 3.93 -3.69 -10.10
CA ARG A 190 5.02 -2.76 -10.38
C ARG A 190 4.55 -1.40 -10.95
N PRO A 191 3.63 -1.32 -11.92
CA PRO A 191 3.15 -0.04 -12.45
C PRO A 191 2.53 0.85 -11.37
N TYR A 192 1.74 0.27 -10.47
CA TYR A 192 1.10 0.98 -9.36
C TYR A 192 2.13 1.53 -8.37
N LEU A 193 3.11 0.70 -8.00
CA LEU A 193 4.19 1.10 -7.10
C LEU A 193 5.05 2.20 -7.71
N ASP A 194 5.42 2.05 -8.99
CA ASP A 194 6.24 3.04 -9.71
C ASP A 194 5.51 4.38 -9.86
N GLU A 195 4.22 4.38 -10.22
CA GLU A 195 3.43 5.62 -10.29
C GLU A 195 3.26 6.27 -8.91
N THR A 196 2.99 5.47 -7.88
CA THR A 196 2.84 5.96 -6.50
C THR A 196 4.14 6.61 -6.02
N ASN A 197 5.28 5.92 -6.21
CA ASN A 197 6.60 6.42 -5.83
C ASN A 197 6.97 7.67 -6.64
N ALA A 198 6.67 7.71 -7.93
CA ALA A 198 6.89 8.90 -8.75
C ALA A 198 6.08 10.11 -8.24
N GLY A 199 4.82 9.90 -7.84
CA GLY A 199 3.98 10.94 -7.25
C GLY A 199 4.56 11.47 -5.93
N ARG A 200 4.86 10.58 -4.99
CA ARG A 200 5.46 10.94 -3.69
C ARG A 200 6.78 11.70 -3.87
N LYS A 201 7.64 11.19 -4.76
CA LYS A 201 8.95 11.80 -5.05
C LYS A 201 8.80 13.23 -5.58
N ILE A 202 7.84 13.50 -6.47
CA ILE A 202 7.59 14.86 -6.98
C ILE A 202 7.33 15.85 -5.84
N TYR A 203 6.51 15.46 -4.87
CA TYR A 203 6.17 16.34 -3.77
C TYR A 203 7.36 16.53 -2.81
N ARG A 204 8.06 15.45 -2.45
CA ARG A 204 9.29 15.53 -1.63
C ARG A 204 10.37 16.42 -2.28
N ASP A 205 10.60 16.25 -3.58
CA ASP A 205 11.57 17.06 -4.32
C ASP A 205 11.19 18.53 -4.35
N TYR A 206 9.89 18.84 -4.44
CA TYR A 206 9.39 20.20 -4.32
C TYR A 206 9.65 20.79 -2.94
N LEU A 207 9.27 20.08 -1.87
CA LEU A 207 9.50 20.52 -0.50
C LEU A 207 10.99 20.76 -0.20
N ARG A 208 11.87 19.88 -0.70
CA ARG A 208 13.32 20.04 -0.63
C ARG A 208 13.79 21.31 -1.32
N LYS A 209 13.37 21.54 -2.56
CA LYS A 209 13.74 22.74 -3.34
C LYS A 209 13.24 24.02 -2.67
N GLU A 210 12.01 24.01 -2.18
CA GLU A 210 11.42 25.17 -1.53
C GLU A 210 12.10 25.47 -0.19
N ALA A 211 12.42 24.45 0.61
CA ALA A 211 13.19 24.63 1.84
C ALA A 211 14.61 25.15 1.56
N ALA A 212 15.28 24.66 0.52
CA ALA A 212 16.60 25.14 0.11
C ALA A 212 16.56 26.62 -0.35
N ARG A 213 15.53 26.99 -1.13
CA ARG A 213 15.29 28.38 -1.57
C ARG A 213 15.08 29.29 -0.36
N LYS A 214 14.17 28.94 0.54
CA LYS A 214 13.88 29.72 1.76
C LYS A 214 15.13 29.89 2.63
N ARG A 215 15.89 28.81 2.81
CA ARG A 215 17.19 28.85 3.51
C ARG A 215 18.15 29.86 2.88
N SER A 216 18.30 29.88 1.55
CA SER A 216 19.19 30.83 0.85
C SER A 216 18.76 32.29 1.00
N LEU A 217 17.47 32.53 1.24
CA LEU A 217 16.90 33.87 1.41
C LEU A 217 16.83 34.31 2.88
N GLY A 218 17.21 33.44 3.82
CA GLY A 218 17.05 33.71 5.26
C GLY A 218 15.59 33.66 5.74
N GLU A 219 14.68 33.09 4.95
CA GLU A 219 13.27 32.93 5.30
C GLU A 219 13.07 31.70 6.23
N PRO A 220 12.05 31.69 7.11
CA PRO A 220 11.71 30.51 7.90
C PRO A 220 11.41 29.30 7.00
N TYR A 221 12.03 28.15 7.29
CA TYR A 221 11.85 26.91 6.54
C TYR A 221 11.76 25.70 7.48
N ASN A 222 11.18 24.61 6.98
CA ASN A 222 11.16 23.34 7.71
C ASN A 222 12.43 22.55 7.42
N ILE A 223 13.27 22.34 8.45
CA ILE A 223 14.52 21.59 8.33
C ILE A 223 14.28 20.12 7.94
N LEU A 224 13.14 19.54 8.31
CA LEU A 224 12.82 18.15 7.98
C LEU A 224 12.76 17.92 6.47
N HIS A 225 12.36 18.95 5.71
CA HIS A 225 12.35 18.88 4.24
C HIS A 225 13.75 18.84 3.63
N LEU A 226 14.82 19.12 4.39
CA LEU A 226 16.21 19.00 3.94
C LEU A 226 16.87 17.70 4.40
N THR A 227 16.33 17.05 5.43
CA THR A 227 16.98 15.92 6.13
C THR A 227 16.34 14.57 5.88
N GLU A 228 15.22 14.48 5.15
CA GLU A 228 14.62 13.16 4.87
C GLU A 228 15.57 12.24 4.10
N VAL A 229 16.11 11.27 4.84
CA VAL A 229 16.71 10.02 4.38
C VAL A 229 15.56 9.18 3.80
N GLU A 230 15.75 8.63 2.60
CA GLU A 230 14.77 7.72 2.00
C GLU A 230 14.45 6.58 2.99
N PRO A 231 13.16 6.30 3.30
CA PRO A 231 12.80 5.09 4.02
C PRO A 231 13.01 3.83 3.17
#